data_AF-A0A4W3JHP1-F1
#
_entry.id   AF-A0A4W3JHP1-F1
#
_cell.length_a   1.000
_cell.length_b   1.000
_cell.length_c   1.000
_cell.angle_alpha   90.00
_cell.angle_beta   90.00
_cell.angle_gamma   90.00
#
_symmetry.space_group_name_H-M   'P 1'
#
loop_
_entity.id
_entity.type
_entity.pdbx_description
1 polymer ?
#
loop_
_entity_poly.entity_id
_entity_poly.type
_entity_poly.pdbx_seq_one_letter_code
_entity_poly.pdbx_strand_id
1 'polypeptide(L)' 'MTDITIVKEGWVQKRGEYIKNWRPRYFLLKTDGSFIGYKEKPQDADLPYPLNNFSVASKSLTA' A
#
# COMPACT_ATOMS: atom_id res chain seq x y z
N MET A 1 -17.42 -6.42 -14.97
CA MET A 1 -17.27 -5.60 -13.75
C MET A 1 -16.32 -6.39 -12.87
N THR A 2 -15.04 -6.05 -12.85
CA THR A 2 -14.04 -6.78 -12.04
C THR A 2 -14.15 -6.28 -10.61
N ASP A 3 -14.64 -7.11 -9.71
CA ASP A 3 -14.72 -6.76 -8.30
C ASP A 3 -13.30 -6.56 -7.74
N ILE A 4 -12.95 -5.31 -7.43
CA ILE A 4 -11.67 -4.97 -6.85
C ILE A 4 -11.76 -5.27 -5.35
N THR A 5 -11.21 -6.41 -4.94
CA THR A 5 -11.21 -6.86 -3.54
C THR A 5 -9.82 -6.74 -2.94
N ILE A 6 -9.76 -6.59 -1.61
CA ILE A 6 -8.50 -6.60 -0.87
C ILE A 6 -8.02 -8.05 -0.80
N VAL A 7 -6.89 -8.34 -1.44
CA VAL A 7 -6.22 -9.66 -1.38
C VAL A 7 -5.51 -9.83 -0.05
N LYS A 8 -4.83 -8.77 0.39
CA LYS A 8 -4.05 -8.78 1.63
C LYS A 8 -3.89 -7.37 2.17
N GLU A 9 -3.89 -7.26 3.49
CA GLU A 9 -3.61 -6.02 4.19
C GLU A 9 -2.71 -6.26 5.40
N GLY A 10 -2.01 -5.21 5.83
CA GLY A 10 -1.21 -5.30 7.05
C GLY A 10 -0.15 -4.21 7.19
N TRP A 11 0.53 -4.25 8.33
CA TRP A 11 1.64 -3.35 8.63
C TRP A 11 2.94 -3.81 7.97
N VAL A 12 3.60 -2.89 7.26
CA VAL A 12 4.90 -3.11 6.62
C VAL A 12 5.85 -1.97 7.01
N GLN A 13 7.11 -2.32 7.28
CA GLN A 13 8.17 -1.32 7.44
C GLN A 13 8.61 -0.84 6.05
N LYS A 14 8.24 0.39 5.69
CA LYS A 14 8.66 1.01 4.41
C LYS A 14 9.89 1.89 4.66
N ARG A 15 10.96 1.67 3.88
CA ARG A 15 12.10 2.59 3.83
C ARG A 15 11.71 3.86 3.06
N GLY A 16 12.00 5.03 3.62
CA GLY A 16 11.80 6.30 2.92
C GLY A 16 12.78 6.47 1.75
N GLU A 17 12.32 7.14 0.69
CA GLU A 17 13.12 7.39 -0.52
C GLU A 17 14.17 8.48 -0.28
N TYR A 18 13.74 9.63 0.26
CA TYR A 18 14.63 10.76 0.56
C TYR A 18 15.31 10.65 1.93
N ILE A 19 14.56 10.22 2.95
CA ILE A 19 15.08 9.98 4.31
C ILE A 19 15.08 8.47 4.51
N LYS A 20 16.26 7.86 4.58
CA LYS A 20 16.47 6.40 4.69
C LYS A 20 16.10 5.82 6.07
N ASN A 21 15.05 6.33 6.71
CA ASN A 21 14.50 5.75 7.92
C ASN A 21 13.38 4.75 7.56
N TRP A 22 13.23 3.72 8.38
CA TRP A 22 12.12 2.78 8.28
C TRP A 22 10.91 3.34 9.02
N ARG A 23 9.75 3.31 8.38
CA ARG A 23 8.50 3.75 9.00
C ARG A 23 7.41 2.69 8.80
N PRO A 24 6.67 2.32 9.84
CA PRO A 24 5.52 1.45 9.69
C PRO A 24 4.46 2.17 8.84
N ARG A 25 3.91 1.44 7.86
CA ARG A 25 2.81 1.87 7.01
C ARG A 25 1.86 0.71 6.81
N TYR A 26 0.56 1.00 6.82
CA TYR A 26 -0.46 0.01 6.58
C TYR A 26 -0.72 -0.10 5.08
N PHE A 27 -0.44 -1.25 4.49
CA PHE A 27 -0.60 -1.46 3.06
C PHE A 27 -1.81 -2.33 2.75
N LEU A 28 -2.52 -1.98 1.67
CA LEU A 28 -3.59 -2.75 1.08
C LEU A 28 -3.17 -3.18 -0.32
N LEU A 29 -3.14 -4.49 -0.55
CA LEU A 29 -2.97 -5.10 -1.85
C LEU A 29 -4.36 -5.47 -2.39
N LYS A 30 -4.70 -4.94 -3.54
CA LYS A 30 -5.97 -5.19 -4.23
C LYS A 30 -5.78 -6.09 -5.45
N THR A 31 -6.84 -6.74 -5.89
CA THR A 31 -6.83 -7.71 -7.02
C THR A 31 -6.49 -7.08 -8.37
N ASP A 32 -6.68 -5.77 -8.52
CA ASP A 32 -6.28 -4.99 -9.69
C ASP A 32 -4.76 -4.71 -9.75
N GLY A 33 -4.00 -5.16 -8.76
CA GLY A 33 -2.58 -4.84 -8.63
C GLY A 33 -2.31 -3.46 -8.04
N SER A 34 -3.32 -2.81 -7.45
CA SER A 34 -3.11 -1.60 -6.66
C SER A 34 -2.51 -1.97 -5.30
N PHE A 35 -1.41 -1.30 -4.95
CA PHE A 35 -0.72 -1.45 -3.68
C PHE A 35 -0.66 -0.09 -2.97
N ILE A 36 -1.64 0.14 -2.11
CA ILE A 36 -1.90 1.44 -1.50
C ILE A 36 -1.37 1.45 -0.08
N GLY A 37 -0.56 2.46 0.26
CA GLY A 37 0.07 2.59 1.58
C GLY A 37 -0.47 3.77 2.38
N TYR A 38 -1.07 3.49 3.52
CA TYR A 38 -1.61 4.44 4.48
C TYR A 38 -0.65 4.66 5.66
N LYS A 39 -0.75 5.84 6.30
CA LYS A 39 0.01 6.13 7.53
C LYS A 39 -0.47 5.28 8.71
N GLU A 40 -1.77 5.13 8.81
CA GLU A 40 -2.47 4.41 9.87
C GLU A 40 -3.49 3.47 9.24
N LYS A 41 -4.00 2.50 10.02
CA LYS A 41 -5.04 1.60 9.54
C LYS A 41 -6.29 2.44 9.25
N PRO A 42 -6.82 2.43 8.02
CA PRO A 42 -8.04 3.15 7.72
C PRO A 42 -9.20 2.56 8.56
N GLN A 43 -9.84 3.39 9.38
CA GLN A 43 -10.97 2.99 10.22
C GLN A 43 -12.27 3.43 9.51
N ASP A 44 -12.87 2.48 8.80
CA ASP A 44 -14.23 2.37 8.23
C ASP A 44 -14.93 3.54 7.51
N ALA A 45 -14.45 4.79 7.50
CA ALA A 45 -15.13 5.86 6.74
C ALA A 45 -14.24 7.05 6.38
N ASP A 46 -13.20 7.31 7.16
CA ASP A 46 -12.33 8.46 6.94
C ASP A 46 -10.99 7.94 6.44
N LEU A 47 -10.88 7.72 5.12
CA LEU A 47 -9.62 7.34 4.49
C LEU A 47 -8.69 8.57 4.51
N PRO A 48 -7.69 8.68 5.40
CA PRO A 48 -6.72 9.75 5.29
C PRO A 48 -6.04 9.64 3.93
N TYR A 49 -5.85 10.78 3.27
CA TYR A 49 -5.32 10.89 1.90
C TYR A 49 -4.21 9.84 1.65
N PRO A 50 -4.36 8.97 0.64
CA PRO A 50 -3.41 7.88 0.40
C PRO A 50 -2.03 8.48 0.09
N LEU A 51 -1.09 8.30 1.02
CA LEU A 51 0.26 8.84 0.89
C LEU A 51 1.11 8.10 -0.14
N ASN A 52 0.72 6.87 -0.50
CA ASN A 52 1.44 6.05 -1.45
C ASN A 52 0.45 5.31 -2.34
N ASN A 53 0.45 5.62 -3.64
CA ASN A 53 -0.33 4.91 -4.65
C ASN A 53 0.64 4.21 -5.62
N PHE A 54 0.97 2.94 -5.33
CA PHE A 54 1.82 2.15 -6.22
C PHE A 54 0.96 1.14 -7.00
N SER A 55 1.30 0.91 -8.26
CA SER A 55 0.81 -0.26 -9.00
C SER A 55 1.91 -1.32 -9.02
N VAL A 56 1.58 -2.55 -8.64
CA VAL A 56 2.49 -3.70 -8.73
C VAL A 56 2.48 -4.37 -10.10
N ALA A 57 1.59 -3.95 -11.01
CA ALA A 57 1.44 -4.54 -12.34
C ALA A 57 2.70 -4.41 -13.23
N SER A 58 3.61 -3.49 -12.92
CA SER A 58 4.82 -3.23 -13.72
C SER A 58 6.15 -3.42 -12.98
N LYS A 59 6.15 -3.93 -11.74
CA LYS A 59 7.39 -4.06 -10.96
C LYS A 59 7.88 -5.51 -10.92
N SER A 60 8.91 -5.78 -11.72
CA SER A 60 9.70 -7.01 -11.66
C SER A 60 10.52 -7.03 -10.35
N LEU A 61 10.30 -8.04 -9.50
CA LEU A 61 11.26 -8.42 -8.46
C LEU A 61 12.47 -9.02 -9.18
N THR A 62 13.50 -8.22 -9.43
CA THR A 62 14.82 -8.75 -9.78
C THR A 62 15.47 -9.18 -8.47
N ALA A 63 15.65 -10.50 -8.33
CA ALA A 63 16.39 -11.14 -7.25
C ALA A 63 17.89 -10.87 -7.38
#